data_AF-A0A937W1V3-F1
#
_entry.id   AF-A0A937W1V3-F1
#
_cell.length_a   1.000
_cell.length_b   1.000
_cell.length_c   1.000
_cell.angle_alpha   90.00
_cell.angle_beta   90.00
_cell.angle_gamma   90.00
#
_symmetry.space_group_name_H-M   'P 1'
#
loop_
_entity.id
_entity.type
_entity.pdbx_description
1 polymer ?
#
loop_
_entity_poly.entity_id
_entity_poly.type
_entity_poly.pdbx_seq_one_letter_code
_entity_poly.pdbx_strand_id
1 'polypeptide(L)'
;MLTYTTLQDRPREFLAATGLTHTEFAHLLPAFATAYALLYPPEQTLEGKPRQRCVGGGATGTLPQMADKLLFIRVSQKANP
;
A
#
# COMPACT_ATOMS: atom_id res chain seq x y z
N MET A 1 -2.53 13.49 4.73
CA MET A 1 -2.89 12.12 4.31
C MET A 1 -2.40 11.17 5.40
N LEU A 2 -3.21 10.21 5.82
CA LEU A 2 -2.80 9.22 6.84
C LEU A 2 -1.70 8.33 6.25
N THR A 3 -0.52 8.30 6.86
CA THR A 3 0.60 7.44 6.44
C THR A 3 0.92 6.42 7.52
N TYR A 4 1.54 5.32 7.14
CA TYR A 4 1.98 4.27 8.06
C TYR A 4 2.89 4.83 9.15
N THR A 5 3.87 5.66 8.78
CA THR A 5 4.79 6.30 9.72
C THR A 5 4.11 7.18 10.77
N THR A 6 2.99 7.82 10.44
CA THR A 6 2.25 8.67 11.38
C THR A 6 1.34 7.89 12.33
N LEU A 7 0.98 6.65 11.99
CA LEU A 7 -0.02 5.84 12.71
C LEU A 7 0.58 4.65 13.46
N GLN A 8 1.73 4.11 13.01
CA GLN A 8 2.33 2.88 13.55
C GLN A 8 2.56 2.92 15.08
N ASP A 9 2.91 4.09 15.61
CA ASP A 9 3.24 4.27 17.04
C ASP A 9 1.99 4.46 17.92
N ARG A 10 0.79 4.41 17.32
CA ARG A 10 -0.50 4.58 18.00
C ARG A 10 -1.30 3.27 17.92
N PRO A 11 -0.97 2.26 18.74
CA PRO A 11 -1.48 0.90 18.56
C PRO A 11 -3.02 0.80 18.61
N ARG A 12 -3.67 1.62 19.45
CA ARG A 12 -5.14 1.66 19.53
C ARG A 12 -5.77 2.21 18.26
N GLU A 13 -5.28 3.33 17.77
CA GLU A 13 -5.77 3.96 16.53
C GLU A 13 -5.47 3.08 15.32
N PHE A 14 -4.29 2.47 15.28
CA PHE A 14 -3.89 1.56 14.21
C PHE A 14 -4.81 0.33 14.12
N LEU A 15 -5.06 -0.33 15.26
CA LEU A 15 -5.98 -1.47 15.34
C LEU A 15 -7.42 -1.06 14.99
N ALA A 16 -7.86 0.09 15.49
CA ALA A 16 -9.18 0.63 15.17
C ALA A 16 -9.33 0.89 13.67
N ALA A 17 -8.32 1.45 13.00
CA ALA A 17 -8.37 1.80 11.58
C ALA A 17 -8.21 0.60 10.64
N THR A 18 -7.38 -0.39 11.00
CA THR A 18 -7.01 -1.49 10.07
C THR A 18 -7.61 -2.85 10.44
N GLY A 19 -8.07 -3.00 11.69
CA GLY A 19 -8.45 -4.29 12.26
C GLY A 19 -7.28 -5.25 12.51
N LEU A 20 -6.03 -4.78 12.36
CA LEU A 20 -4.82 -5.56 12.56
C LEU A 20 -3.95 -4.90 13.64
N THR A 21 -3.26 -5.70 14.43
CA THR A 21 -2.15 -5.21 15.25
C THR A 21 -0.98 -4.80 14.36
N HIS A 22 -0.09 -3.95 14.89
CA HIS A 22 1.12 -3.56 14.18
C HIS A 22 1.97 -4.78 13.76
N THR A 23 2.06 -5.78 14.64
CA THR A 23 2.79 -7.03 14.38
C THR A 23 2.16 -7.79 13.21
N GLU A 24 0.85 -8.03 13.21
CA GLU A 24 0.17 -8.74 12.10
C GLU A 24 0.31 -7.99 10.77
N PHE A 25 0.20 -6.66 10.81
CA PHE A 25 0.42 -5.82 9.64
C PHE A 25 1.85 -5.97 9.09
N ALA A 26 2.85 -5.93 9.98
CA ALA A 26 4.25 -6.10 9.60
C ALA A 26 4.54 -7.48 9.01
N HIS A 27 3.85 -8.53 9.49
CA HIS A 27 3.95 -9.88 8.90
C HIS A 27 3.32 -9.97 7.50
N LEU A 28 2.23 -9.21 7.26
CA LEU A 28 1.54 -9.18 5.97
C LEU A 28 2.30 -8.37 4.90
N LEU A 29 3.00 -7.32 5.32
CA LEU A 29 3.63 -6.34 4.42
C LEU A 29 4.58 -6.96 3.37
N PRO A 30 5.49 -7.90 3.69
CA PRO A 30 6.38 -8.50 2.69
C PRO A 30 5.64 -9.31 1.62
N ALA A 31 4.62 -10.08 2.03
CA ALA A 31 3.79 -10.85 1.11
C ALA A 31 3.00 -9.94 0.17
N PHE A 32 2.41 -8.87 0.72
CA PHE A 32 1.74 -7.85 -0.09
C PHE A 32 2.69 -7.15 -1.06
N ALA A 33 3.89 -6.74 -0.61
CA ALA A 33 4.88 -6.09 -1.46
C ALA A 33 5.29 -6.97 -2.64
N THR A 34 5.50 -8.27 -2.38
CA THR A 34 5.84 -9.26 -3.40
C THR A 34 4.71 -9.42 -4.40
N ALA A 35 3.47 -9.64 -3.93
CA ALA A 35 2.30 -9.77 -4.79
C ALA A 35 2.06 -8.51 -5.63
N TYR A 36 2.21 -7.32 -5.03
CA TYR A 36 2.05 -6.04 -5.73
C TYR A 36 3.08 -5.87 -6.86
N ALA A 37 4.35 -6.17 -6.60
CA ALA A 37 5.41 -6.06 -7.61
C ALA A 37 5.21 -7.06 -8.77
N LEU A 38 4.72 -8.26 -8.48
CA LEU A 38 4.39 -9.27 -9.50
C LEU A 38 3.19 -8.86 -10.36
N LEU A 39 2.16 -8.28 -9.75
CA LEU A 39 0.94 -7.84 -10.46
C LEU A 39 1.13 -6.53 -11.22
N TYR A 40 1.97 -5.63 -10.71
CA TYR A 40 2.19 -4.29 -11.25
C TYR A 40 3.67 -4.03 -11.52
N PRO A 41 4.29 -4.76 -12.46
CA PRO A 41 5.69 -4.54 -12.81
C PRO A 41 5.89 -3.11 -13.36
N PRO A 42 6.99 -2.44 -13.00
CA PRO A 42 7.18 -1.03 -13.35
C PRO A 42 7.24 -0.77 -14.85
N GLU A 43 7.64 -1.75 -15.65
CA GLU A 43 7.75 -1.69 -17.12
C GLU A 43 6.40 -1.75 -17.83
N GLN A 44 5.32 -2.10 -17.12
CA GLN A 44 3.99 -2.25 -17.71
C GLN A 44 3.03 -1.16 -17.23
N THR A 45 2.03 -0.87 -18.06
CA THR A 45 0.86 -0.08 -17.66
C THR A 45 -0.05 -0.93 -16.77
N LEU A 46 -1.08 -0.32 -16.16
CA LEU A 46 -2.07 -1.05 -15.38
C LEU A 46 -2.83 -2.08 -16.23
N GLU A 47 -2.95 -1.85 -17.54
CA GLU A 47 -3.53 -2.76 -18.51
C GLU A 47 -2.54 -3.85 -19.01
N GLY A 48 -1.33 -3.92 -18.43
CA GLY A 48 -0.31 -4.92 -18.79
C GLY A 48 0.46 -4.62 -20.08
N LYS A 49 0.34 -3.41 -20.66
CA LYS A 49 1.05 -3.04 -21.88
C LYS A 49 2.45 -2.52 -21.57
N PRO A 50 3.46 -2.75 -22.42
CA PRO A 50 4.77 -2.12 -22.24
C PRO A 50 4.66 -0.58 -22.19
N ARG A 51 5.36 0.04 -21.26
CA ARG A 51 5.41 1.51 -21.16
C ARG A 51 6.27 2.09 -22.27
N GLN A 52 5.80 3.19 -22.85
CA GLN A 52 6.55 3.97 -23.83
C GLN A 52 7.42 5.06 -23.20
N ARG A 53 7.07 5.49 -21.98
CA ARG A 53 7.83 6.48 -21.19
C ARG A 53 8.55 5.78 -20.05
N CYS A 54 9.69 6.33 -19.64
CA CYS A 54 10.39 5.88 -18.45
C CYS A 54 9.46 5.89 -17.23
N VAL A 55 9.67 4.93 -16.34
CA VAL A 55 9.02 4.86 -15.02
C VAL A 55 9.24 6.19 -14.31
N GLY A 56 8.18 6.77 -13.76
CA GLY A 56 8.25 8.07 -13.08
C GLY A 56 8.23 9.30 -13.99
N GLY A 57 8.16 9.15 -15.32
CA GLY A 57 8.05 10.27 -16.27
C GLY A 57 6.66 10.94 -16.33
N GLY A 58 5.78 10.64 -15.38
CA GLY A 58 4.42 11.18 -15.27
C GLY A 58 4.07 11.48 -13.81
N ALA A 59 2.81 11.81 -13.54
CA ALA A 59 2.37 12.08 -12.17
C ALA A 59 2.64 10.87 -11.26
N THR A 60 3.38 11.11 -10.17
CA THR A 60 3.66 10.10 -9.15
C THR A 60 2.43 9.89 -8.27
N GLY A 61 2.12 8.63 -7.96
CA GLY A 61 1.04 8.30 -7.04
C GLY A 61 1.28 8.87 -5.64
N THR A 62 0.20 9.21 -4.93
CA THR A 62 0.23 9.81 -3.59
C THR A 62 0.64 8.84 -2.47
N LEU A 63 0.73 7.55 -2.79
CA LEU A 63 1.13 6.45 -1.90
C LEU A 63 2.46 5.85 -2.35
N PRO A 64 3.60 6.49 -2.02
CA PRO A 64 4.91 6.04 -2.49
C PRO A 64 5.38 4.77 -1.78
N GLN A 65 5.09 4.61 -0.49
CA GLN A 65 5.53 3.44 0.28
C GLN A 65 4.53 2.29 0.18
N MET A 66 5.05 1.06 0.17
CA MET A 66 4.20 -0.14 0.13
C MET A 66 3.34 -0.28 1.40
N ALA A 67 3.89 0.13 2.55
CA ALA A 67 3.15 0.18 3.81
C ALA A 67 1.96 1.14 3.74
N ASP A 68 2.12 2.32 3.11
CA ASP A 68 1.01 3.27 2.94
C ASP A 68 -0.07 2.71 2.02
N LYS A 69 0.30 1.98 0.95
CA LYS A 69 -0.65 1.31 0.06
C LYS A 69 -1.46 0.25 0.81
N LEU A 70 -0.79 -0.61 1.57
CA LEU A 70 -1.45 -1.65 2.37
C LEU A 70 -2.35 -1.03 3.45
N LEU A 71 -1.88 0.02 4.12
CA LEU A 71 -2.65 0.76 5.12
C LEU A 71 -3.94 1.30 4.50
N PHE A 72 -3.85 1.97 3.35
CA PHE A 72 -5.00 2.52 2.64
C PHE A 72 -6.03 1.44 2.32
N ILE A 73 -5.59 0.30 1.74
CA ILE A 73 -6.48 -0.82 1.41
C ILE A 73 -7.21 -1.33 2.66
N ARG A 74 -6.48 -1.54 3.78
CA ARG A 74 -7.08 -2.04 5.02
C ARG A 74 -8.08 -1.08 5.63
N VAL A 75 -7.78 0.22 5.64
CA VAL A 75 -8.70 1.25 6.13
C VAL A 75 -9.96 1.30 5.26
N SER A 76 -9.81 1.28 3.92
CA SER A 76 -10.94 1.31 2.99
C SER A 76 -11.86 0.10 3.13
N GLN A 77 -11.28 -1.12 3.24
CA GLN A 77 -12.04 -2.35 3.46
C GLN A 77 -12.80 -2.33 4.80
N LYS A 78 -12.18 -1.79 5.86
CA LYS A 78 -12.83 -1.71 7.16
C LYS A 78 -13.96 -0.68 7.20
N ALA A 79 -13.78 0.45 6.50
CA ALA A 79 -14.77 1.51 6.44
C ALA A 79 -15.98 1.17 5.54
N ASN A 80 -15.80 0.24 4.59
CA ASN A 80 -16.83 -0.17 3.62
C ASN A 80 -16.89 -1.72 3.57
N PRO A 81 -17.57 -2.36 4.52
CA PRO A 81 -17.63 -3.81 4.66
C PRO A 81 -18.45 -4.50 3.57
#